data_AF-A0A3P3T9U8-F1
#
_entry.id   AF-A0A3P3T9U8-F1
#
_cell.length_a   1.000
_cell.length_b   1.000
_cell.length_c   1.000
_cell.angle_alpha   90.00
_cell.angle_beta   90.00
_cell.angle_gamma   90.00
#
_symmetry.space_group_name_H-M   'P 1'
#
loop_
_entity.id
_entity.type
_entity.pdbx_description
1 polymer ?
#
loop_
_entity_poly.entity_id
_entity_poly.type
_entity_poly.pdbx_seq_one_letter_code
_entity_poly.pdbx_strand_id
1 'polypeptide(L)'
;MKNIIEDAIAYDMKVNTHGERFVQNLQLAFKWTEDPAFAHWIAEAIGQEKNILVFGRCRSGKTKLVNELLGMIDPSKKFRYIYRSTGDSFHDYEMQTEFHDRIEYSINMEKMPFHILKRGIPSEDPRYWMKPEFFVIDDIHRSDLSNIVSRIKKDIQLPMIATFQSYNKDDLDYINMYLKSFFDLFIVVESYQNISHVLFKQGEEGS
;
A
#
# COMPACT_ATOMS: atom_id res chain seq x y z
N MET A 1 -12.42 -19.31 -17.47
CA MET A 1 -11.69 -18.50 -16.48
C MET A 1 -10.58 -19.26 -15.76
N LYS A 2 -10.80 -20.47 -15.21
CA LYS A 2 -9.71 -21.31 -14.63
C LYS A 2 -8.47 -21.48 -15.53
N ASN A 3 -8.66 -21.73 -16.83
CA ASN A 3 -7.55 -21.91 -17.78
C ASN A 3 -6.60 -20.70 -17.84
N ILE A 4 -7.07 -19.45 -17.79
CA ILE A 4 -6.17 -18.29 -18.00
C ILE A 4 -5.23 -18.09 -16.79
N ILE A 5 -5.73 -18.33 -15.58
CA ILE A 5 -4.94 -18.24 -14.35
C ILE A 5 -3.93 -19.40 -14.29
N GLU A 6 -4.38 -20.62 -14.62
CA GLU A 6 -3.53 -21.80 -14.67
C GLU A 6 -2.46 -21.68 -15.78
N ASP A 7 -2.80 -21.12 -16.94
CA ASP A 7 -1.89 -20.88 -18.05
C ASP A 7 -0.87 -19.78 -17.73
N ALA A 8 -1.27 -18.69 -17.07
CA ALA A 8 -0.36 -17.61 -16.65
C ALA A 8 0.63 -18.10 -15.58
N ILE A 9 0.15 -18.87 -14.60
CA ILE A 9 0.99 -19.48 -13.58
C ILE A 9 1.92 -20.54 -14.20
N ALA A 10 1.40 -21.41 -15.06
CA ALA A 10 2.19 -22.45 -15.72
C ALA A 10 3.22 -21.85 -16.68
N TYR A 11 2.91 -20.74 -17.35
CA TYR A 11 3.86 -20.00 -18.15
C TYR A 11 5.02 -19.50 -17.28
N ASP A 12 4.74 -18.75 -16.22
CA ASP A 12 5.80 -18.17 -15.38
C ASP A 12 6.65 -19.24 -14.66
N MET A 13 6.03 -20.30 -14.15
CA MET A 13 6.76 -21.45 -13.59
C MET A 13 7.64 -22.17 -14.62
N LYS A 14 7.24 -22.15 -15.91
CA LYS A 14 7.99 -22.79 -17.01
C LYS A 14 9.13 -21.92 -17.51
N VAL A 15 8.98 -20.59 -17.53
CA VAL A 15 10.05 -19.66 -17.93
C VAL A 15 10.99 -19.34 -16.76
N ASN A 16 10.61 -19.70 -15.53
CA ASN A 16 11.37 -19.53 -14.29
C ASN A 16 11.88 -18.08 -14.09
N THR A 17 11.08 -17.13 -14.58
CA THR A 17 11.39 -15.70 -14.48
C THR A 17 11.16 -15.16 -13.08
N HIS A 18 10.23 -15.75 -12.32
CA HIS A 18 9.92 -15.35 -10.95
C HIS A 18 9.74 -16.58 -10.03
N GLY A 19 10.11 -16.45 -8.75
CA GLY A 19 10.05 -17.55 -7.78
C GLY A 19 8.65 -17.89 -7.28
N GLU A 20 8.49 -18.98 -6.51
CA GLU A 20 7.19 -19.49 -5.99
C GLU A 20 6.31 -18.43 -5.33
N ARG A 21 6.91 -17.44 -4.67
CA ARG A 21 6.21 -16.35 -4.00
C ARG A 21 5.52 -15.38 -4.97
N PHE A 22 6.08 -15.17 -6.15
CA PHE A 22 5.43 -14.36 -7.18
C PHE A 22 4.13 -15.04 -7.65
N VAL A 23 4.14 -16.36 -7.84
CA VAL A 23 2.95 -17.14 -8.20
C VAL A 23 1.86 -17.02 -7.13
N GLN A 24 2.22 -17.09 -5.85
CA GLN A 24 1.28 -16.88 -4.74
C GLN A 24 0.69 -15.47 -4.76
N ASN A 25 1.52 -14.45 -4.97
CA ASN A 25 1.08 -13.05 -5.07
C ASN A 25 0.13 -12.86 -6.26
N LEU A 26 0.42 -13.49 -7.39
CA LEU A 26 -0.42 -13.45 -8.59
C LEU A 26 -1.79 -14.05 -8.32
N GLN A 27 -1.86 -15.22 -7.66
CA GLN A 27 -3.12 -15.85 -7.25
C GLN A 27 -3.95 -14.97 -6.31
N LEU A 28 -3.29 -14.28 -5.37
CA LEU A 28 -3.97 -13.34 -4.47
C LEU A 28 -4.48 -12.10 -5.24
N ALA A 29 -3.70 -11.57 -6.19
CA ALA A 29 -4.10 -10.41 -6.99
C ALA A 29 -5.31 -10.71 -7.89
N PHE A 30 -5.42 -11.93 -8.42
CA PHE A 30 -6.59 -12.39 -9.19
C PHE A 30 -7.90 -12.42 -8.40
N LYS A 31 -7.87 -12.33 -7.05
CA LYS A 31 -9.09 -12.17 -6.26
C LYS A 31 -9.73 -10.78 -6.43
N TRP A 32 -8.97 -9.80 -6.94
CA TRP A 32 -9.40 -8.40 -7.04
C TRP A 32 -9.60 -7.91 -8.47
N THR A 33 -9.18 -8.67 -9.46
CA THR A 33 -9.29 -8.29 -10.86
C THR A 33 -9.35 -9.52 -11.75
N GLU A 34 -10.19 -9.45 -12.78
CA GLU A 34 -10.22 -10.45 -13.86
C GLU A 34 -9.16 -10.18 -14.93
N ASP A 35 -8.51 -9.01 -14.91
CA ASP A 35 -7.48 -8.62 -15.87
C ASP A 35 -6.12 -9.21 -15.46
N PRO A 36 -5.56 -10.15 -16.26
CA PRO A 36 -4.26 -10.76 -15.95
C PRO A 36 -3.10 -9.78 -15.91
N ALA A 37 -3.15 -8.70 -16.70
CA ALA A 37 -2.11 -7.68 -16.67
C ALA A 37 -2.13 -6.93 -15.34
N PHE A 38 -3.30 -6.56 -14.83
CA PHE A 38 -3.42 -5.89 -13.54
C PHE A 38 -2.91 -6.77 -12.40
N ALA A 39 -3.30 -8.05 -12.39
CA ALA A 39 -2.82 -9.00 -11.38
C ALA A 39 -1.29 -9.15 -11.42
N HIS A 40 -0.71 -9.28 -12.62
CA HIS A 40 0.73 -9.37 -12.82
C HIS A 40 1.45 -8.12 -12.29
N TRP A 41 0.98 -6.94 -12.65
CA TRP A 41 1.61 -5.69 -12.24
C TRP A 41 1.55 -5.46 -10.73
N ILE A 42 0.47 -5.87 -10.07
CA ILE A 42 0.36 -5.82 -8.60
C ILE A 42 1.40 -6.76 -7.98
N ALA A 43 1.47 -8.01 -8.45
CA ALA A 43 2.42 -9.00 -7.93
C ALA A 43 3.88 -8.55 -8.12
N GLU A 44 4.19 -7.99 -9.29
CA GLU A 44 5.51 -7.46 -9.62
C GLU A 44 5.87 -6.25 -8.74
N ALA A 45 4.97 -5.28 -8.59
CA ALA A 45 5.19 -4.10 -7.76
C ALA A 45 5.45 -4.46 -6.29
N ILE A 46 4.74 -5.45 -5.74
CA ILE A 46 4.99 -5.97 -4.39
C ILE A 46 6.35 -6.66 -4.32
N GLY A 47 6.67 -7.52 -5.29
CA GLY A 47 7.96 -8.23 -5.34
C GLY A 47 9.16 -7.30 -5.46
N GLN A 48 9.00 -6.16 -6.13
CA GLN A 48 10.01 -5.11 -6.29
C GLN A 48 9.95 -4.02 -5.20
N GLU A 49 9.12 -4.21 -4.17
CA GLU A 49 8.99 -3.28 -3.03
C GLU A 49 8.68 -1.83 -3.46
N LYS A 50 7.79 -1.70 -4.44
CA LYS A 50 7.35 -0.41 -4.98
C LYS A 50 6.41 0.31 -4.01
N ASN A 51 6.20 1.59 -4.29
CA ASN A 51 5.30 2.45 -3.54
C ASN A 51 3.94 2.41 -4.20
N ILE A 52 2.93 1.94 -3.46
CA ILE A 52 1.61 1.64 -3.99
C ILE A 52 0.59 2.57 -3.35
N LEU A 53 -0.20 3.25 -4.17
CA LEU A 53 -1.36 4.03 -3.73
C LEU A 53 -2.64 3.30 -4.14
N VAL A 54 -3.42 2.85 -3.15
CA VAL A 54 -4.75 2.29 -3.34
C VAL A 54 -5.77 3.40 -3.15
N PHE A 55 -6.57 3.71 -4.17
CA PHE A 55 -7.57 4.76 -4.05
C PHE A 55 -8.93 4.41 -4.64
N GLY A 56 -9.96 5.10 -4.15
CA GLY A 56 -11.35 4.79 -4.46
C GLY A 56 -12.32 5.39 -3.46
N ARG A 57 -13.62 5.23 -3.72
CA ARG A 57 -14.70 5.81 -2.91
C ARG A 57 -14.73 5.26 -1.49
N CYS A 58 -15.50 5.92 -0.61
CA CYS A 58 -15.82 5.38 0.71
C CYS A 58 -16.36 3.95 0.58
N ARG A 59 -15.93 3.04 1.45
CA ARG A 59 -16.40 1.63 1.49
C ARG A 59 -16.14 0.82 0.21
N SER A 60 -15.25 1.25 -0.68
CA SER A 60 -14.88 0.44 -1.86
C SER A 60 -14.05 -0.81 -1.53
N GLY A 61 -13.57 -0.96 -0.29
CA GLY A 61 -12.77 -2.12 0.13
C GLY A 61 -11.26 -1.88 0.14
N LYS A 62 -10.78 -0.62 0.02
CA LYS A 62 -9.35 -0.26 0.03
C LYS A 62 -8.56 -0.90 1.17
N THR A 63 -9.04 -0.76 2.41
CA THR A 63 -8.39 -1.33 3.60
C THR A 63 -8.30 -2.86 3.52
N LYS A 64 -9.32 -3.53 2.99
CA LYS A 64 -9.25 -4.99 2.76
C LYS A 64 -8.22 -5.35 1.70
N LEU A 65 -8.15 -4.59 0.60
CA LEU A 65 -7.09 -4.79 -0.40
C LEU A 65 -5.72 -4.58 0.22
N VAL A 66 -5.52 -3.53 1.03
CA VAL A 66 -4.23 -3.31 1.72
C VAL A 66 -3.86 -4.50 2.59
N ASN A 67 -4.79 -5.04 3.37
CA ASN A 67 -4.54 -6.27 4.15
C ASN A 67 -4.12 -7.45 3.25
N GLU A 68 -4.79 -7.67 2.12
CA GLU A 68 -4.40 -8.73 1.20
C GLU A 68 -3.04 -8.48 0.52
N LEU A 69 -2.70 -7.22 0.21
CA LEU A 69 -1.36 -6.84 -0.27
C LEU A 69 -0.29 -7.06 0.81
N LEU A 70 -0.61 -6.88 2.11
CA LEU A 70 0.31 -7.21 3.20
C LEU A 70 0.58 -8.71 3.31
N GLY A 71 -0.40 -9.55 2.95
CA GLY A 71 -0.23 -10.99 2.81
C GLY A 71 0.72 -11.40 1.68
N MET A 72 0.94 -10.52 0.69
CA MET A 72 1.90 -10.73 -0.42
C MET A 72 3.34 -10.31 -0.07
N ILE A 73 3.47 -9.44 0.95
CA ILE A 73 4.77 -9.00 1.49
C ILE A 73 5.34 -10.09 2.41
N ASP A 74 6.65 -10.02 2.65
CA ASP A 74 7.38 -11.06 3.37
C ASP A 74 6.82 -11.15 4.79
N PRO A 75 6.42 -12.34 5.26
CA PRO A 75 5.85 -12.47 6.59
C PRO A 75 6.85 -12.10 7.70
N SER A 76 8.16 -12.18 7.44
CA SER A 76 9.19 -11.72 8.39
C SER A 76 9.29 -10.21 8.47
N LYS A 77 8.84 -9.48 7.42
CA LYS A 77 8.97 -8.04 7.35
C LYS A 77 8.09 -7.33 8.35
N LYS A 78 8.69 -6.36 9.04
CA LYS A 78 7.99 -5.49 9.98
C LYS A 78 7.69 -4.12 9.37
N PHE A 79 6.57 -3.53 9.76
CA PHE A 79 6.12 -2.26 9.24
C PHE A 79 5.68 -1.27 10.31
N ARG A 80 5.68 -0.01 9.91
CA ARG A 80 5.05 1.07 10.67
C ARG A 80 3.69 1.39 10.07
N TYR A 81 2.66 1.38 10.90
CA TYR A 81 1.29 1.67 10.49
C TYR A 81 0.88 3.08 10.89
N ILE A 82 0.52 3.92 9.92
CA ILE A 82 0.07 5.29 10.13
C ILE A 82 -1.41 5.32 9.74
N TYR A 83 -2.27 5.66 10.70
CA TYR A 83 -3.70 5.54 10.52
C TYR A 83 -4.44 6.68 11.21
N ARG A 84 -5.73 6.78 10.95
CA ARG A 84 -6.61 7.78 11.55
C ARG A 84 -7.77 7.07 12.22
N SER A 85 -7.90 7.19 13.54
CA SER A 85 -9.03 6.62 14.25
C SER A 85 -9.54 7.55 15.34
N THR A 86 -10.86 7.68 15.43
CA THR A 86 -11.55 8.56 16.39
C THR A 86 -11.71 7.93 17.78
N GLY A 87 -11.39 6.63 17.93
CA GLY A 87 -11.51 5.89 19.18
C GLY A 87 -10.20 5.82 19.98
N ASP A 88 -10.34 5.38 21.23
CA ASP A 88 -9.18 5.22 22.12
C ASP A 88 -8.34 3.97 21.83
N SER A 89 -8.91 2.99 21.15
CA SER A 89 -8.30 1.71 20.84
C SER A 89 -7.84 1.64 19.37
N PHE A 90 -6.73 0.93 19.16
CA PHE A 90 -6.41 0.33 17.87
C PHE A 90 -7.61 -0.56 17.51
N HIS A 91 -8.45 -0.15 16.57
CA HIS A 91 -9.60 -0.95 16.21
C HIS A 91 -9.12 -2.08 15.28
N ASP A 92 -9.21 -3.31 15.78
CA ASP A 92 -9.03 -4.59 15.07
C ASP A 92 -9.84 -4.72 13.75
N TYR A 93 -10.63 -3.71 13.41
CA TYR A 93 -11.43 -3.64 12.18
C TYR A 93 -10.64 -3.17 10.96
N GLU A 94 -9.50 -2.49 11.15
CA GLU A 94 -8.73 -1.89 10.05
C GLU A 94 -7.58 -2.80 9.59
N MET A 95 -6.86 -3.41 10.52
CA MET A 95 -5.77 -4.35 10.23
C MET A 95 -6.15 -5.77 10.67
N GLN A 96 -5.88 -6.78 9.85
CA GLN A 96 -6.12 -8.17 10.24
C GLN A 96 -5.17 -8.58 11.38
N THR A 97 -5.69 -9.34 12.34
CA THR A 97 -4.97 -9.75 13.55
C THR A 97 -3.67 -10.49 13.28
N GLU A 98 -3.60 -11.24 12.17
CA GLU A 98 -2.39 -11.95 11.73
C GLU A 98 -1.21 -11.02 11.41
N PHE A 99 -1.46 -9.73 11.20
CA PHE A 99 -0.40 -8.74 10.96
C PHE A 99 0.03 -8.01 12.21
N HIS A 100 -0.62 -8.19 13.36
CA HIS A 100 -0.30 -7.43 14.58
C HIS A 100 1.14 -7.63 15.03
N ASP A 101 1.64 -8.86 14.97
CA ASP A 101 3.03 -9.16 15.32
C ASP A 101 4.04 -8.52 14.34
N ARG A 102 3.59 -8.08 13.17
CA ARG A 102 4.42 -7.40 12.16
C ARG A 102 4.44 -5.87 12.33
N ILE A 103 3.62 -5.32 13.22
CA ILE A 103 3.58 -3.88 13.50
C ILE A 103 4.70 -3.54 14.50
N GLU A 104 5.75 -2.87 14.03
CA GLU A 104 6.76 -2.29 14.94
C GLU A 104 6.15 -1.17 15.80
N TYR A 105 5.40 -0.31 15.12
CA TYR A 105 4.80 0.86 15.75
C TYR A 105 3.59 1.36 14.96
N SER A 106 2.60 1.89 15.66
CA SER A 106 1.42 2.49 15.06
C SER A 106 1.24 3.95 15.48
N ILE A 107 0.89 4.82 14.53
CA ILE A 107 0.68 6.25 14.73
C ILE A 107 -0.78 6.57 14.42
N ASN A 108 -1.56 6.94 15.43
CA ASN A 108 -2.89 7.49 15.23
C ASN A 108 -2.79 9.01 15.03
N MET A 109 -3.11 9.48 13.82
CA MET A 109 -3.01 10.88 13.43
C MET A 109 -3.99 11.81 14.15
N GLU A 110 -5.09 11.30 14.73
CA GLU A 110 -5.99 12.09 15.59
C GLU A 110 -5.35 12.40 16.94
N LYS A 111 -4.56 11.46 17.49
CA LYS A 111 -3.89 11.60 18.79
C LYS A 111 -2.49 12.20 18.70
N MET A 112 -1.80 11.98 17.58
CA MET A 112 -0.45 12.48 17.31
C MET A 112 -0.40 13.17 15.93
N PRO A 113 -0.97 14.38 15.81
CA PRO A 113 -0.98 15.12 14.55
C PRO A 113 0.44 15.38 14.01
N PHE A 114 0.55 15.49 12.69
CA PHE A 114 1.80 15.46 11.92
C PHE A 114 2.92 16.41 12.41
N HIS A 115 2.56 17.56 12.97
CA HIS A 115 3.51 18.54 13.49
C HIS A 115 4.29 18.03 14.72
N ILE A 116 3.85 16.95 15.35
CA ILE A 116 4.55 16.26 16.44
C ILE A 116 5.62 15.31 15.87
N LEU A 117 5.34 14.63 14.76
CA LEU A 117 6.33 13.82 14.01
C LEU A 117 7.50 14.66 13.47
N LYS A 118 7.32 15.98 13.38
CA LYS A 118 8.34 16.96 12.97
C LYS A 118 9.54 17.05 13.93
N ARG A 119 9.38 16.69 15.20
CA ARG A 119 10.41 16.82 16.25
C ARG A 119 11.18 15.54 16.54
N GLY A 120 11.02 14.54 15.68
CA GLY A 120 11.46 13.18 15.97
C GLY A 120 10.37 12.45 16.73
N ILE A 121 10.19 11.19 16.37
CA ILE A 121 9.42 10.26 17.19
C ILE A 121 10.09 10.25 18.58
N PRO A 122 9.35 10.42 19.71
CA PRO A 122 9.94 10.71 21.01
C PRO A 122 11.09 9.75 21.34
N SER A 123 12.31 10.27 21.37
CA SER A 123 13.57 9.50 21.30
C SER A 123 13.90 8.65 22.53
N GLU A 124 13.00 8.55 23.50
CA GLU A 124 13.26 7.92 24.80
C GLU A 124 12.71 6.49 24.93
N ASP A 125 11.89 6.03 23.97
CA ASP A 125 11.42 4.64 23.96
C ASP A 125 12.22 3.79 22.96
N PRO A 126 12.93 2.74 23.41
CA PRO A 126 13.68 1.80 22.58
C PRO A 126 12.87 1.20 21.42
N ARG A 127 11.54 1.13 21.55
CA ARG A 127 10.63 0.63 20.50
C ARG A 127 10.60 1.51 19.25
N TYR A 128 10.97 2.78 19.36
CA TYR A 128 11.12 3.67 18.19
C TYR A 128 12.41 3.45 17.39
N TRP A 129 13.34 2.66 17.93
CA TRP A 129 14.67 2.42 17.33
C TRP A 129 14.70 1.21 16.40
N MET A 130 13.63 0.39 16.39
CA MET A 130 13.46 -0.61 15.36
C MET A 130 13.04 0.10 14.05
N LYS A 131 13.94 0.03 13.06
CA LYS A 131 13.73 0.65 11.76
C LYS A 131 12.72 -0.23 11.01
N PRO A 132 11.52 0.28 10.68
CA PRO A 132 10.57 -0.49 9.89
C PRO A 132 11.21 -0.81 8.53
N GLU A 133 10.72 -1.85 7.86
CA GLU A 133 11.17 -2.19 6.50
C GLU A 133 10.27 -1.56 5.44
N PHE A 134 9.02 -1.25 5.81
CA PHE A 134 8.10 -0.51 4.96
C PHE A 134 7.03 0.22 5.79
N PHE A 135 6.25 1.08 5.12
CA PHE A 135 5.17 1.83 5.72
C PHE A 135 3.81 1.38 5.19
N VAL A 136 2.82 1.39 6.07
CA VAL A 136 1.41 1.29 5.69
C VAL A 136 0.72 2.57 6.17
N ILE A 137 0.05 3.27 5.25
CA ILE A 137 -0.64 4.53 5.54
C ILE A 137 -2.12 4.34 5.18
N ASP A 138 -3.02 4.36 6.15
CA ASP A 138 -4.43 4.07 5.91
C ASP A 138 -5.35 5.16 6.45
N ASP A 139 -6.38 5.49 5.66
CA ASP A 139 -7.46 6.43 5.97
C ASP A 139 -6.99 7.83 6.44
N ILE A 140 -5.87 8.29 5.90
CA ILE A 140 -5.33 9.63 6.21
C ILE A 140 -6.00 10.71 5.36
N HIS A 141 -6.31 11.84 6.01
CA HIS A 141 -6.81 13.04 5.34
C HIS A 141 -5.89 13.50 4.22
N ARG A 142 -6.51 13.98 3.13
CA ARG A 142 -5.82 14.51 1.95
C ARG A 142 -4.69 15.48 2.32
N SER A 143 -4.94 16.42 3.22
CA SER A 143 -3.97 17.44 3.68
C SER A 143 -2.74 16.88 4.38
N ASP A 144 -2.87 15.75 5.06
CA ASP A 144 -1.78 15.13 5.81
C ASP A 144 -1.01 14.11 4.98
N LEU A 145 -1.69 13.42 4.07
CA LEU A 145 -1.11 12.35 3.26
C LEU A 145 0.12 12.80 2.46
N SER A 146 0.04 13.91 1.72
CA SER A 146 1.17 14.40 0.92
C SER A 146 2.37 14.79 1.77
N ASN A 147 2.13 15.33 2.96
CA ASN A 147 3.17 15.68 3.91
C ASN A 147 3.88 14.44 4.48
N ILE A 148 3.11 13.41 4.87
CA ILE A 148 3.64 12.14 5.37
C ILE A 148 4.46 11.44 4.29
N VAL A 149 3.88 11.28 3.10
CA VAL A 149 4.52 10.60 1.97
C VAL A 149 5.80 11.34 1.55
N SER A 150 5.77 12.68 1.46
CA SER A 150 6.95 13.47 1.11
C SER A 150 8.10 13.27 2.09
N ARG A 151 7.82 13.16 3.40
CA ARG A 151 8.86 12.88 4.41
C ARG A 151 9.40 11.47 4.31
N ILE A 152 8.52 10.46 4.21
CA ILE A 152 8.97 9.08 4.06
C ILE A 152 9.88 8.97 2.84
N LYS A 153 9.54 9.64 1.74
CA LYS A 153 10.37 9.64 0.53
C LYS A 153 11.67 10.42 0.63
N LYS A 154 11.69 11.60 1.25
CA LYS A 154 12.88 12.44 1.33
C LYS A 154 13.88 11.95 2.38
N ASP A 155 13.37 11.52 3.54
CA ASP A 155 14.19 11.31 4.72
C ASP A 155 14.48 9.82 4.99
N ILE A 156 13.55 8.93 4.63
CA ILE A 156 13.57 7.51 5.05
C ILE A 156 13.83 6.56 3.88
N GLN A 157 13.27 6.86 2.70
CA GLN A 157 13.41 6.10 1.45
C GLN A 157 12.97 4.63 1.51
N LEU A 158 11.99 4.31 2.36
CA LEU A 158 11.44 2.95 2.44
C LEU A 158 10.18 2.78 1.57
N PRO A 159 9.89 1.54 1.12
CA PRO A 159 8.64 1.19 0.45
C PRO A 159 7.41 1.55 1.27
N MET A 160 6.28 1.78 0.59
CA MET A 160 5.01 2.03 1.27
C MET A 160 3.79 1.56 0.50
N ILE A 161 2.75 1.18 1.25
CA ILE A 161 1.38 1.02 0.74
C ILE A 161 0.53 2.08 1.42
N ALA A 162 -0.16 2.90 0.65
CA ALA A 162 -1.03 3.94 1.17
C ALA A 162 -2.46 3.78 0.62
N THR A 163 -3.45 4.20 1.41
CA THR A 163 -4.81 4.41 0.91
C THR A 163 -5.12 5.89 0.73
N PHE A 164 -5.99 6.19 -0.24
CA PHE A 164 -6.53 7.52 -0.44
C PHE A 164 -8.00 7.45 -0.82
N GLN A 165 -8.83 8.22 -0.13
CA GLN A 165 -10.24 8.31 -0.45
C GLN A 165 -10.48 9.36 -1.53
N SER A 166 -11.02 8.93 -2.66
CA SER A 166 -11.46 9.82 -3.74
C SER A 166 -12.98 9.99 -3.68
N TYR A 167 -13.41 11.25 -3.75
CA TYR A 167 -14.80 11.70 -3.74
C TYR A 167 -15.20 12.32 -5.08
N ASN A 168 -14.28 13.03 -5.75
CA ASN A 168 -14.60 13.81 -6.94
C ASN A 168 -13.39 13.95 -7.90
N LYS A 169 -13.58 14.74 -8.97
CA LYS A 169 -12.53 15.02 -9.97
C LYS A 169 -11.31 15.74 -9.37
N ASP A 170 -11.51 16.62 -8.39
CA ASP A 170 -10.43 17.38 -7.74
C ASP A 170 -9.43 16.47 -7.01
N ASP A 171 -9.82 15.23 -6.72
CA ASP A 171 -8.96 14.23 -6.11
C ASP A 171 -8.01 13.56 -7.11
N LEU A 172 -8.41 13.43 -8.38
CA LEU A 172 -7.49 12.98 -9.44
C LEU A 172 -6.45 14.07 -9.73
N ASP A 173 -6.87 15.33 -9.76
CA ASP A 173 -5.95 16.47 -9.90
C ASP A 173 -4.99 16.53 -8.72
N TYR A 174 -5.47 16.24 -7.50
CA TYR A 174 -4.61 16.12 -6.32
C TYR A 174 -3.56 15.02 -6.46
N ILE A 175 -3.97 13.82 -6.85
CA ILE A 175 -3.04 12.71 -7.05
C ILE A 175 -1.98 13.12 -8.08
N ASN A 176 -2.40 13.67 -9.21
CA ASN A 176 -1.50 14.10 -10.28
C ASN A 176 -0.51 15.18 -9.83
N MET A 177 -0.97 16.19 -9.08
CA MET A 177 -0.14 17.32 -8.66
C MET A 177 0.78 16.98 -7.47
N TYR A 178 0.32 16.17 -6.52
CA TYR A 178 0.99 16.05 -5.22
C TYR A 178 1.46 14.64 -4.87
N LEU A 179 0.84 13.58 -5.41
CA LEU A 179 1.16 12.20 -5.03
C LEU A 179 1.89 11.44 -6.15
N LYS A 180 1.69 11.83 -7.41
CA LYS A 180 2.20 11.11 -8.60
C LYS A 180 3.71 10.89 -8.57
N SER A 181 4.47 11.83 -8.02
CA SER A 181 5.93 11.74 -7.94
C SER A 181 6.43 10.71 -6.93
N PHE A 182 5.60 10.34 -5.94
CA PHE A 182 5.97 9.51 -4.81
C PHE A 182 5.58 8.04 -4.92
N PHE A 183 4.57 7.72 -5.74
CA PHE A 183 4.07 6.36 -5.92
C PHE A 183 4.44 5.84 -7.30
N ASP A 184 4.77 4.55 -7.36
CA ASP A 184 5.14 3.86 -8.59
C ASP A 184 3.91 3.20 -9.23
N LEU A 185 2.99 2.72 -8.39
CA LEU A 185 1.76 2.03 -8.79
C LEU A 185 0.55 2.70 -8.13
N PHE A 186 -0.51 2.89 -8.91
CA PHE A 186 -1.80 3.38 -8.43
C PHE A 186 -2.88 2.34 -8.75
N ILE A 187 -3.62 1.92 -7.74
CA ILE A 187 -4.68 0.91 -7.86
C ILE A 187 -6.03 1.58 -7.58
N VAL A 188 -6.92 1.57 -8.57
CA VAL A 188 -8.27 2.14 -8.46
C VAL A 188 -9.25 1.04 -8.08
N VAL A 189 -9.82 1.15 -6.88
CA VAL A 189 -10.81 0.21 -6.37
C VAL A 189 -12.20 0.81 -6.50
N GLU A 190 -13.01 0.25 -7.38
CA GLU A 190 -14.40 0.68 -7.61
C GLU A 190 -15.34 0.11 -6.54
N SER A 191 -15.21 -1.19 -6.26
CA SER A 191 -15.96 -1.89 -5.21
C SER A 191 -15.14 -3.06 -4.66
N TYR A 192 -15.68 -3.74 -3.63
CA TYR A 192 -15.00 -4.90 -3.03
C TYR A 192 -14.64 -5.93 -4.11
N GLN A 193 -13.37 -6.33 -4.17
CA GLN A 193 -12.83 -7.26 -5.16
C GLN A 193 -13.02 -6.83 -6.63
N ASN A 194 -13.11 -5.51 -6.88
CA ASN A 194 -13.18 -4.95 -8.22
C ASN A 194 -12.20 -3.78 -8.38
N ILE A 195 -11.03 -4.08 -8.96
CA ILE A 195 -10.07 -3.09 -9.44
C ILE A 195 -10.45 -2.68 -10.86
N SER A 196 -10.80 -1.41 -11.03
CA SER A 196 -11.18 -0.86 -12.34
C SER A 196 -9.97 -0.43 -13.18
N HIS A 197 -8.91 0.04 -12.52
CA HIS A 197 -7.69 0.49 -13.20
C HIS A 197 -6.44 0.27 -12.35
N VAL A 198 -5.35 -0.04 -13.04
CA VAL A 198 -3.98 0.04 -12.49
C VAL A 198 -3.19 1.03 -13.34
N LEU A 199 -2.59 2.03 -12.72
CA LEU A 199 -1.83 3.09 -13.39
C LEU A 199 -0.39 3.09 -12.88
N PHE A 200 0.54 3.48 -13.75
CA PHE A 200 1.97 3.59 -13.43
C PHE A 200 2.41 5.02 -13.38
N LYS A 201 3.44 5.28 -12.57
CA LYS A 201 4.29 6.44 -12.79
C LYS A 201 4.92 6.28 -14.18
N GLN A 202 4.55 7.15 -15.12
CA GLN A 202 5.26 7.24 -16.39
C GLN A 202 6.73 7.56 -16.08
N GLY A 203 7.64 6.77 -16.66
CA GLY A 203 9.07 7.01 -16.50
C GLY A 203 9.41 8.44 -16.92
N GLU A 204 10.24 9.10 -16.14
CA GLU A 204 10.98 10.26 -16.63
C GLU A 204 11.92 9.70 -17.70
N GLU A 205 11.55 9.85 -18.98
CA GLU A 205 12.53 9.73 -20.06
C GLU A 205 13.63 10.76 -19.75
N GLY A 206 14.81 10.25 -19.42
CA GLY A 206 15.96 11.07 -19.03
C GLY A 206 16.21 12.13 -20.09
N SER A 207 16.18 13.39 -19.65
CA SER A 207 16.70 14.55 -20.38
C SER A 207 18.20 14.67 -20.18
#